data_AF-A0A3D4MHW6-F1
#
_entry.id   AF-A0A3D4MHW6-F1
#
_cell.length_a   1.000
_cell.length_b   1.000
_cell.length_c   1.000
_cell.angle_alpha   90.00
_cell.angle_beta   90.00
_cell.angle_gamma   90.00
#
_symmetry.space_group_name_H-M   'P 1'
#
loop_
_entity.id
_entity.type
_entity.pdbx_description
1 polymer ?
#
loop_
_entity_poly.entity_id
_entity_poly.type
_entity_poly.pdbx_seq_one_letter_code
_entity_poly.pdbx_strand_id
1 'polypeptide(L)'
;MDSVFEAERISLADYALQGLANGATVELRYARGLWMPGRKPGDVSVLGRPLSFPQIFMPDETLTLVRRIAYGGFLRTDYDVDFLDAQGNVKIAAQMPAGRLSHFSLDGATYTLDQISRLSFRPLLMRGDMHVARFRETTPFLSFSSRKTYQLQAQTDVPPLALAAAFFISVMKFY
;
A
#
# COMPACT_ATOMS: atom_id res chain seq x y z
N MET A 1 23.23 3.88 6.22
CA MET A 1 22.62 4.86 7.14
C MET A 1 21.12 4.70 6.96
N ASP A 2 20.34 4.71 8.04
CA ASP A 2 18.88 4.57 7.89
C ASP A 2 18.28 5.94 7.59
N SER A 3 17.35 5.98 6.64
CA SER A 3 16.54 7.15 6.31
C SER A 3 15.21 7.06 7.02
N VAL A 4 14.77 8.20 7.58
CA VAL A 4 13.48 8.33 8.24
C VAL A 4 12.56 9.14 7.36
N PHE A 5 11.41 8.57 7.04
CA PHE A 5 10.34 9.18 6.27
C PHE A 5 9.09 9.31 7.14
N GLU A 6 8.23 10.25 6.79
CA GLU A 6 6.97 10.50 7.47
C GLU A 6 5.81 10.23 6.52
N ALA A 7 4.76 9.61 7.03
CA ALA A 7 3.49 9.51 6.31
C ALA A 7 2.35 10.05 7.16
N GLU A 8 1.40 10.71 6.50
CA GLU A 8 0.21 11.29 7.13
C GLU A 8 -1.04 10.80 6.42
N ARG A 9 -2.08 10.47 7.19
CA ARG A 9 -3.43 10.31 6.69
C ARG A 9 -4.09 11.68 6.53
N ILE A 10 -4.30 12.10 5.29
CA ILE A 10 -4.90 13.38 4.93
C ILE A 10 -6.42 13.32 5.06
N SER A 11 -7.03 12.22 4.63
CA SER A 11 -8.47 12.01 4.65
C SER A 11 -8.81 10.57 5.01
N LEU A 12 -10.11 10.20 5.06
CA LEU A 12 -10.46 8.81 5.29
C LEU A 12 -9.86 7.85 4.25
N ALA A 13 -9.65 8.34 3.02
CA ALA A 13 -9.21 7.58 1.87
C ALA A 13 -7.86 8.05 1.30
N ASP A 14 -7.23 9.10 1.84
CA ASP A 14 -6.03 9.69 1.24
C ASP A 14 -4.88 9.76 2.25
N TYR A 15 -3.67 9.46 1.77
CA TYR A 15 -2.42 9.50 2.54
C TYR A 15 -1.32 10.15 1.72
N ALA A 16 -0.36 10.77 2.39
CA ALA A 16 0.88 11.23 1.78
C ALA A 16 2.07 10.62 2.50
N LEU A 17 3.07 10.21 1.73
CA LEU A 17 4.38 9.76 2.20
C LEU A 17 5.42 10.79 1.74
N GLN A 18 6.14 11.38 2.68
CA GLN A 18 7.03 12.51 2.48
C GLN A 18 8.50 12.12 2.65
N GLY A 19 9.38 12.91 2.03
CA GLY A 19 10.83 12.78 2.19
C GLY A 19 11.45 11.64 1.40
N LEU A 20 10.71 11.01 0.48
CA LEU A 20 11.27 10.03 -0.44
C LEU A 20 12.26 10.71 -1.40
N ALA A 21 13.12 9.93 -2.07
CA ALA A 21 14.24 10.39 -2.90
C ALA A 21 14.11 11.83 -3.45
N ASN A 22 15.06 12.72 -3.08
CA ASN A 22 15.09 14.14 -3.43
C ASN A 22 13.98 15.03 -2.83
N GLY A 23 13.34 14.60 -1.74
CA GLY A 23 12.24 15.36 -1.12
C GLY A 23 10.90 15.21 -1.86
N ALA A 24 10.77 14.16 -2.67
CA ALA A 24 9.52 13.83 -3.33
C ALA A 24 8.44 13.43 -2.33
N THR A 25 7.20 13.82 -2.65
CA THR A 25 5.99 13.37 -1.97
C THR A 25 5.30 12.33 -2.85
N VAL A 26 4.90 11.22 -2.24
CA VAL A 26 4.06 10.20 -2.87
C VAL A 26 2.68 10.27 -2.26
N GLU A 27 1.65 10.37 -3.09
CA GLU A 27 0.27 10.34 -2.63
C GLU A 27 -0.34 8.97 -2.84
N LEU A 28 -1.11 8.51 -1.87
CA LEU A 28 -1.87 7.28 -1.92
C LEU A 28 -3.35 7.62 -1.77
N ARG A 29 -4.17 7.20 -2.74
CA ARG A 29 -5.62 7.41 -2.68
C ARG A 29 -6.34 6.08 -2.76
N TYR A 30 -7.30 5.87 -1.88
CA TYR A 30 -8.17 4.71 -1.88
C TYR A 30 -9.39 4.96 -2.76
N ALA A 31 -9.99 3.87 -3.22
CA ALA A 31 -11.22 3.94 -4.00
C ALA A 31 -12.33 4.63 -3.18
N ARG A 32 -13.07 5.53 -3.84
CA ARG A 32 -14.31 6.06 -3.30
C ARG A 32 -15.42 5.03 -3.51
N GLY A 33 -15.86 4.40 -2.41
CA GLY A 33 -16.90 3.38 -2.43
C GLY A 33 -16.34 1.95 -2.52
N LEU A 34 -17.14 1.02 -3.06
CA LEU A 34 -16.77 -0.39 -3.11
C LEU A 34 -15.78 -0.66 -4.25
N TRP A 35 -14.54 -0.94 -3.89
CA TRP A 35 -13.56 -1.52 -4.80
C TRP A 35 -13.80 -3.03 -4.88
N MET A 36 -14.33 -3.56 -5.98
CA MET A 36 -14.69 -4.99 -6.08
C MET A 36 -13.63 -5.81 -6.83
N PRO A 37 -13.46 -7.11 -6.51
CA PRO A 37 -12.58 -7.98 -7.27
C PRO A 37 -13.02 -8.13 -8.73
N GLY A 38 -12.05 -8.24 -9.63
CA GLY A 38 -12.27 -8.42 -11.06
C GLY A 38 -12.66 -7.16 -11.84
N ARG A 39 -12.80 -6.01 -11.16
CA ARG A 39 -13.02 -4.70 -11.81
C ARG A 39 -11.70 -4.10 -12.29
N LYS A 40 -11.75 -3.36 -13.40
CA LYS A 40 -10.59 -2.70 -14.00
C LYS A 40 -10.86 -1.23 -14.37
N PRO A 41 -9.82 -0.40 -14.55
CA PRO A 41 -9.98 0.96 -15.04
C PRO A 41 -10.82 1.00 -16.32
N GLY A 42 -11.77 1.94 -16.38
CA GLY A 42 -12.76 2.05 -17.46
C GLY A 42 -14.09 1.35 -17.19
N ASP A 43 -14.16 0.45 -16.20
CA ASP A 43 -15.44 -0.12 -15.78
C ASP A 43 -16.36 0.94 -15.16
N VAL A 44 -17.67 0.79 -15.39
CA VAL A 44 -18.71 1.64 -14.83
C VAL A 44 -19.55 0.88 -13.79
N SER A 45 -20.08 1.62 -12.81
CA SER A 45 -21.04 1.12 -11.83
C SER A 45 -22.39 0.78 -12.46
N VAL A 46 -23.26 0.11 -11.69
CA VAL A 46 -24.65 -0.18 -12.08
C VAL A 46 -25.43 1.10 -12.42
N LEU A 47 -25.03 2.25 -11.84
CA LEU A 47 -25.64 3.56 -12.09
C LEU A 47 -24.97 4.33 -13.25
N GLY A 48 -24.13 3.67 -14.06
CA GLY A 48 -23.43 4.28 -15.19
C GLY A 48 -22.31 5.26 -14.82
N ARG A 49 -21.95 5.38 -13.54
CA ARG A 49 -20.85 6.24 -13.08
C ARG A 49 -19.51 5.51 -13.17
N PRO A 50 -18.42 6.16 -13.59
CA PRO A 50 -17.08 5.57 -13.56
C PRO A 50 -16.73 5.04 -12.16
N LEU A 51 -16.15 3.84 -12.11
CA LEU A 51 -15.67 3.29 -10.85
C LEU A 51 -14.38 3.99 -10.41
N SER A 52 -14.24 4.17 -9.10
CA SER A 52 -13.01 4.66 -8.48
C SER A 52 -12.12 3.48 -8.11
N PHE A 53 -10.82 3.63 -8.34
CA PHE A 53 -9.80 2.63 -8.02
C PHE A 53 -8.76 3.25 -7.08
N PRO A 54 -8.11 2.45 -6.22
CA PRO A 54 -7.00 2.95 -5.45
C PRO A 54 -5.81 3.26 -6.35
N GLN A 55 -5.00 4.25 -5.97
CA GLN A 55 -3.90 4.77 -6.78
C GLN A 55 -2.69 5.16 -5.92
N ILE A 56 -1.50 4.98 -6.48
CA ILE A 56 -0.23 5.56 -6.00
C ILE A 56 0.21 6.61 -7.02
N PHE A 57 0.40 7.85 -6.58
CA PHE A 57 0.92 8.93 -7.39
C PHE A 57 2.38 9.18 -7.01
N MET A 58 3.29 8.77 -7.89
CA MET A 58 4.72 9.11 -7.84
C MET A 58 4.97 10.36 -8.71
N PRO A 59 6.12 11.05 -8.56
CA PRO A 59 6.46 12.20 -9.40
C PRO A 59 6.50 11.90 -10.91
N ASP A 60 6.86 10.66 -11.26
CA ASP A 60 7.13 10.20 -12.62
C ASP A 60 6.06 9.25 -13.18
N GLU A 61 5.33 8.54 -12.31
CA GLU A 61 4.28 7.61 -12.72
C GLU A 61 3.08 7.57 -11.77
N THR A 62 1.94 7.13 -12.30
CA THR A 62 0.77 6.81 -11.48
C THR A 62 0.46 5.33 -11.63
N LEU A 63 0.39 4.63 -10.50
CA LEU A 63 -0.03 3.23 -10.48
C LEU A 63 -1.48 3.14 -10.03
N THR A 64 -2.28 2.36 -10.76
CA THR A 64 -3.67 2.06 -10.41
C THR A 64 -3.79 0.63 -9.93
N LEU A 65 -4.48 0.42 -8.81
CA LEU A 65 -4.59 -0.88 -8.20
C LEU A 65 -5.86 -1.61 -8.63
N VAL A 66 -5.70 -2.87 -8.99
CA VAL A 66 -6.79 -3.81 -9.21
C VAL A 66 -6.64 -5.00 -8.28
N ARG A 67 -7.75 -5.63 -7.91
CA ARG A 67 -7.73 -6.83 -7.06
C ARG A 67 -8.45 -8.00 -7.72
N ARG A 68 -7.95 -9.19 -7.44
CA ARG A 68 -8.48 -10.48 -7.90
C ARG A 68 -8.63 -11.40 -6.70
N ILE A 69 -9.62 -12.30 -6.75
CA ILE A 69 -9.75 -13.34 -5.72
C ILE A 69 -8.75 -14.44 -6.08
N ALA A 70 -7.75 -14.65 -5.23
CA ALA A 70 -6.78 -15.73 -5.36
C ALA A 70 -7.37 -17.04 -4.81
N TYR A 71 -8.06 -16.95 -3.68
CA TYR A 71 -8.79 -18.05 -3.06
C TYR A 71 -10.08 -17.53 -2.44
N GLY A 72 -11.22 -18.16 -2.74
CA GLY A 72 -12.53 -17.82 -2.20
C GLY A 72 -13.11 -18.96 -1.37
N GLY A 73 -12.79 -19.00 -0.08
CA GLY A 73 -13.37 -19.95 0.87
C GLY A 73 -14.43 -19.31 1.75
N PHE A 74 -15.31 -20.13 2.34
CA PHE A 74 -16.40 -19.67 3.21
C PHE A 74 -15.93 -18.85 4.42
N LEU A 75 -14.74 -19.16 4.97
CA LEU A 75 -14.18 -18.49 6.16
C LEU A 75 -13.04 -17.51 5.83
N ARG A 76 -12.56 -17.49 4.59
CA ARG A 76 -11.36 -16.73 4.21
C ARG A 76 -11.31 -16.49 2.71
N THR A 77 -11.08 -15.24 2.35
CA THR A 77 -10.79 -14.82 0.98
C THR A 77 -9.38 -14.24 0.92
N ASP A 78 -8.53 -14.82 0.10
CA ASP A 78 -7.21 -14.28 -0.21
C ASP A 78 -7.29 -13.50 -1.53
N TYR A 79 -6.58 -12.38 -1.59
CA TYR A 79 -6.59 -11.50 -2.75
C TYR A 79 -5.20 -11.40 -3.36
N ASP A 80 -5.16 -11.37 -4.68
CA ASP A 80 -4.03 -10.83 -5.43
C ASP A 80 -4.34 -9.38 -5.77
N VAL A 81 -3.33 -8.53 -5.68
CA VAL A 81 -3.41 -7.10 -5.99
C VAL A 81 -2.32 -6.75 -6.98
N ASP A 82 -2.72 -6.21 -8.12
CA ASP A 82 -1.79 -5.75 -9.15
C ASP A 82 -1.77 -4.23 -9.16
N PHE A 83 -0.57 -3.67 -9.30
CA PHE A 83 -0.32 -2.25 -9.49
C PHE A 83 -0.01 -2.04 -10.96
N LEU A 84 -0.94 -1.41 -11.66
CA LEU A 84 -0.89 -1.20 -13.11
C LEU A 84 -0.35 0.18 -13.43
N ASP A 85 0.55 0.28 -14.41
CA ASP A 85 0.96 1.58 -14.96
C ASP A 85 -0.16 2.23 -15.78
N ALA A 86 0.11 3.41 -16.36
CA ALA A 86 -0.86 4.14 -17.17
C ALA A 86 -1.29 3.39 -18.44
N GLN A 87 -0.47 2.46 -18.92
CA GLN A 87 -0.75 1.62 -20.09
C GLN A 87 -1.47 0.32 -19.72
N GLY A 88 -1.65 0.04 -18.42
CA GLY A 88 -2.29 -1.17 -17.91
C GLY A 88 -1.34 -2.36 -17.72
N ASN A 89 -0.03 -2.17 -17.81
CA ASN A 89 0.94 -3.22 -17.55
C ASN A 89 1.14 -3.39 -16.04
N VAL A 90 1.30 -4.63 -15.60
CA VAL A 90 1.59 -4.94 -14.20
C VAL A 90 3.02 -4.54 -13.87
N LYS A 91 3.19 -3.54 -13.01
CA LYS A 91 4.48 -3.12 -12.45
C LYS A 91 4.83 -3.91 -11.20
N ILE A 92 3.85 -4.12 -10.33
CA ILE A 92 3.99 -4.89 -9.09
C ILE A 92 2.80 -5.84 -9.00
N ALA A 93 3.09 -7.12 -8.78
CA ALA A 93 2.08 -8.10 -8.37
C ALA A 93 2.29 -8.40 -6.88
N ALA A 94 1.24 -8.24 -6.09
CA ALA A 94 1.25 -8.46 -4.66
C ALA A 94 0.26 -9.55 -4.25
N GLN A 95 0.73 -10.54 -3.52
CA GLN A 95 -0.09 -11.56 -2.88
C GLN A 95 -0.48 -11.07 -1.49
N MET A 96 -1.79 -10.95 -1.27
CA MET A 96 -2.37 -10.46 -0.02
C MET A 96 -3.26 -11.52 0.61
N PRO A 97 -2.66 -12.58 1.19
CA PRO A 97 -3.43 -13.52 1.98
C PRO A 97 -4.00 -12.83 3.22
N ALA A 98 -5.13 -13.33 3.73
CA ALA A 98 -5.76 -12.84 4.96
C ALA A 98 -4.88 -13.07 6.23
N GLY A 99 -3.78 -13.82 6.08
CA GLY A 99 -2.74 -13.98 7.08
C GLY A 99 -1.88 -12.73 7.31
N ARG A 100 -0.79 -12.90 8.06
CA ARG A 100 0.10 -11.80 8.47
C ARG A 100 1.06 -11.34 7.38
N LEU A 101 1.42 -12.21 6.46
CA LEU A 101 2.44 -11.95 5.45
C LEU A 101 1.80 -11.49 4.15
N SER A 102 2.38 -10.50 3.49
CA SER A 102 2.14 -10.21 2.08
C SER A 102 3.45 -10.29 1.33
N HIS A 103 3.40 -10.67 0.05
CA HIS A 103 4.58 -10.73 -0.80
C HIS A 103 4.37 -9.89 -2.03
N PHE A 104 5.41 -9.20 -2.51
CA PHE A 104 5.38 -8.54 -3.80
C PHE A 104 6.77 -8.52 -4.42
N SER A 105 6.83 -8.36 -5.74
CA SER A 105 8.11 -8.24 -6.45
C SER A 105 8.20 -6.91 -7.19
N LEU A 106 9.38 -6.30 -7.18
CA LEU A 106 9.70 -5.08 -7.91
C LEU A 106 11.15 -5.17 -8.41
N ASP A 107 11.36 -4.90 -9.70
CA ASP A 107 12.68 -4.89 -10.36
C ASP A 107 13.53 -6.14 -10.09
N GLY A 108 12.89 -7.32 -10.09
CA GLY A 108 13.56 -8.61 -9.84
C GLY A 108 13.85 -8.91 -8.36
N ALA A 109 13.56 -7.99 -7.44
CA ALA A 109 13.65 -8.22 -6.00
C ALA A 109 12.30 -8.61 -5.41
N THR A 110 12.29 -9.64 -4.56
CA THR A 110 11.09 -10.06 -3.80
C THR A 110 11.11 -9.47 -2.40
N TYR A 111 9.99 -8.88 -2.03
CA TYR A 111 9.74 -8.27 -0.74
C TYR A 111 8.67 -9.04 0.02
N THR A 112 8.88 -9.18 1.33
CA THR A 112 7.90 -9.74 2.26
C THR A 112 7.53 -8.69 3.28
N LEU A 113 6.24 -8.43 3.44
CA LEU A 113 5.69 -7.52 4.41
C LEU A 113 5.04 -8.33 5.54
N ASP A 114 5.68 -8.37 6.70
CA ASP A 114 5.19 -9.03 7.89
C ASP A 114 4.44 -8.06 8.82
N GLN A 115 3.21 -8.42 9.18
CA GLN A 115 2.38 -7.67 10.10
C GLN A 115 2.58 -8.16 11.54
N ILE A 116 3.64 -7.68 12.18
CA ILE A 116 4.02 -8.07 13.55
C ILE A 116 2.93 -7.70 14.57
N SER A 117 2.29 -6.53 14.42
CA SER A 117 1.19 -6.10 15.28
C SER A 117 0.14 -5.34 14.49
N ARG A 118 -1.13 -5.74 14.68
CA ARG A 118 -2.29 -5.05 14.12
C ARG A 118 -2.70 -3.83 14.95
N LEU A 119 -2.71 -3.95 16.27
CA LEU A 119 -3.16 -2.89 17.17
C LEU A 119 -2.21 -1.68 17.22
N SER A 120 -0.93 -1.89 16.91
CA SER A 120 0.09 -0.84 17.03
C SER A 120 0.65 -0.35 15.70
N PHE A 121 0.07 -0.78 14.57
CA PHE A 121 0.59 -0.56 13.22
C PHE A 121 2.12 -0.73 13.16
N ARG A 122 2.59 -1.98 13.27
CA ARG A 122 4.04 -2.31 13.17
C ARG A 122 4.39 -3.26 12.04
N PRO A 123 4.05 -2.96 10.77
CA PRO A 123 4.58 -3.71 9.64
C PRO A 123 6.12 -3.68 9.60
N LEU A 124 6.69 -4.78 9.12
CA LEU A 124 8.11 -4.94 8.82
C LEU A 124 8.27 -5.38 7.36
N LEU A 125 9.05 -4.64 6.59
CA LEU A 125 9.40 -4.99 5.22
C LEU A 125 10.76 -5.69 5.20
N MET A 126 10.79 -6.86 4.56
CA MET A 126 11.96 -7.70 4.41
C MET A 126 12.26 -7.90 2.91
N ARG A 127 13.55 -8.02 2.57
CA ARG A 127 14.04 -8.44 1.25
C ARG A 127 14.89 -9.70 1.45
N GLY A 128 14.33 -10.87 1.10
CA GLY A 128 14.83 -12.14 1.61
C GLY A 128 14.74 -12.19 3.14
N ASP A 129 15.83 -12.56 3.81
CA ASP A 129 15.92 -12.61 5.28
C ASP A 129 16.34 -11.26 5.92
N MET A 130 16.56 -10.22 5.11
CA MET A 130 17.03 -8.93 5.59
C MET A 130 15.89 -7.96 5.86
N HIS A 131 15.86 -7.36 7.05
CA HIS A 131 14.92 -6.28 7.39
C HIS A 131 15.35 -4.98 6.71
N VAL A 132 14.53 -4.45 5.81
CA VAL A 132 14.88 -3.27 5.01
C VAL A 132 14.05 -2.03 5.33
N ALA A 133 12.84 -2.19 5.88
CA ALA A 133 12.06 -1.06 6.40
C ALA A 133 11.14 -1.43 7.56
N ARG A 134 10.87 -0.47 8.44
CA ARG A 134 9.99 -0.60 9.61
C ARG A 134 8.98 0.53 9.63
N PHE A 135 7.75 0.19 9.97
CA PHE A 135 6.62 1.11 10.01
C PHE A 135 6.13 1.24 11.45
N ARG A 136 5.75 2.44 11.85
CA ARG A 136 5.20 2.71 13.19
C ARG A 136 4.17 3.83 13.13
N GLU A 137 3.01 3.64 13.75
CA GLU A 137 2.11 4.75 14.06
C GLU A 137 2.66 5.57 15.24
N THR A 138 2.78 6.88 15.05
CA THR A 138 3.32 7.84 16.03
C THR A 138 2.26 8.84 16.51
N THR A 139 1.01 8.62 16.12
CA THR A 139 -0.13 9.46 16.51
C THR A 139 -0.25 9.49 18.03
N PRO A 140 -0.31 10.68 18.68
CA PRO A 140 -0.48 10.78 20.11
C PRO A 140 -1.78 10.11 20.59
N PHE A 141 -1.69 9.28 21.63
CA PHE A 141 -2.79 8.42 22.13
C PHE A 141 -4.07 9.17 22.53
N LEU A 142 -3.98 10.46 22.89
CA LEU A 142 -5.11 11.27 23.34
C LEU A 142 -5.86 11.99 22.21
N SER A 143 -5.45 11.84 20.94
CA SER A 143 -6.19 12.40 19.82
C SER A 143 -7.14 11.36 19.25
N PHE A 144 -8.46 11.57 19.43
CA PHE A 144 -9.50 10.89 18.64
C PHE A 144 -9.53 11.42 17.19
N SER A 145 -8.36 11.74 16.64
CA SER A 145 -8.19 12.37 15.34
C SER A 145 -8.22 11.31 14.25
N SER A 146 -8.93 11.61 13.16
CA SER A 146 -8.86 10.84 11.92
C SER A 146 -7.51 11.00 11.21
N ARG A 147 -6.73 12.03 11.55
CA ARG A 147 -5.38 12.29 11.03
C ARG A 147 -4.35 11.50 11.83
N LYS A 148 -3.98 10.35 11.27
CA LYS A 148 -2.92 9.48 11.79
C LYS A 148 -1.58 9.86 11.16
N THR A 149 -0.55 9.93 11.98
CA THR A 149 0.85 10.05 11.56
C THR A 149 1.59 8.74 11.74
N TYR A 150 2.49 8.47 10.79
CA TYR A 150 3.30 7.27 10.74
C TYR A 150 4.76 7.64 10.46
N GLN A 151 5.67 6.89 11.06
CA GLN A 151 7.10 6.97 10.83
C GLN A 151 7.54 5.70 10.09
N LEU A 152 8.30 5.90 9.01
CA LEU A 152 8.88 4.84 8.20
C LEU A 152 10.40 4.94 8.30
N GLN A 153 11.05 3.91 8.82
CA GLN A 153 12.51 3.85 8.91
C GLN A 153 12.98 2.81 7.90
N ALA A 154 13.74 3.23 6.88
CA ALA A 154 14.22 2.32 5.85
C ALA A 154 15.73 2.45 5.62
N GLN A 155 16.33 1.38 5.12
CA GLN A 155 17.69 1.41 4.61
C GLN A 155 17.75 2.28 3.34
N THR A 156 18.90 2.92 3.10
CA THR A 156 19.09 3.85 1.97
C THR A 156 18.97 3.21 0.57
N ASP A 157 18.99 1.89 0.46
CA ASP A 157 18.93 1.17 -0.81
C ASP A 157 17.51 0.70 -1.19
N VAL A 158 16.49 1.03 -0.40
CA VAL A 158 15.11 0.61 -0.68
C VAL A 158 14.47 1.58 -1.70
N PRO A 159 13.96 1.08 -2.84
CA PRO A 159 13.28 1.92 -3.81
C PRO A 159 12.06 2.61 -3.19
N PRO A 160 11.83 3.92 -3.45
CA PRO A 160 10.67 4.65 -2.96
C PRO A 160 9.33 3.98 -3.30
N LEU A 161 9.23 3.41 -4.50
CA LEU A 161 8.03 2.72 -4.94
C LEU A 161 7.76 1.43 -4.12
N ALA A 162 8.80 0.70 -3.72
CA ALA A 162 8.64 -0.46 -2.83
C ALA A 162 8.12 -0.03 -1.44
N LEU A 163 8.63 1.09 -0.91
CA LEU A 163 8.13 1.67 0.36
C LEU A 163 6.66 2.11 0.24
N ALA A 164 6.31 2.78 -0.85
CA ALA A 164 4.94 3.22 -1.11
C ALA A 164 3.96 2.03 -1.24
N ALA A 165 4.33 0.99 -2.00
CA ALA A 165 3.54 -0.22 -2.13
C ALA A 165 3.38 -0.95 -0.79
N ALA A 166 4.46 -1.12 -0.03
CA ALA A 166 4.42 -1.74 1.29
C ALA A 166 3.56 -0.95 2.30
N PHE A 167 3.67 0.38 2.30
CA PHE A 167 2.83 1.23 3.13
C PHE A 167 1.35 1.11 2.76
N PHE A 168 1.05 1.18 1.46
CA PHE A 168 -0.30 1.03 0.93
C PHE A 168 -0.92 -0.30 1.36
N ILE A 169 -0.23 -1.42 1.12
CA ILE A 169 -0.68 -2.77 1.49
C ILE A 169 -0.90 -2.87 3.01
N SER A 170 0.00 -2.27 3.80
CA SER A 170 -0.12 -2.24 5.25
C SER A 170 -1.42 -1.57 5.69
N VAL A 171 -1.65 -0.33 5.26
CA VAL A 171 -2.83 0.45 5.60
C VAL A 171 -4.11 -0.22 5.12
N MET A 172 -4.12 -0.80 3.92
CA MET A 172 -5.30 -1.41 3.33
C MET A 172 -5.81 -2.61 4.12
N LYS A 173 -4.94 -3.39 4.75
CA LYS A 173 -5.39 -4.50 5.62
C LYS A 173 -6.03 -4.01 6.94
N PHE A 174 -5.97 -2.71 7.25
CA PHE A 174 -6.56 -2.11 8.45
C PHE A 174 -7.90 -1.38 8.21
N TYR A 175 -8.35 -1.26 6.96
CA TYR A 175 -9.67 -0.72 6.58
C TYR A 175 -10.58 -1.83 6.06
#